data_AF-A0A7S2J980-F1
#
_entry.id   AF-A0A7S2J980-F1
#
_cell.length_a   1.000
_cell.length_b   1.000
_cell.length_c   1.000
_cell.angle_alpha   90.00
_cell.angle_beta   90.00
_cell.angle_gamma   90.00
#
_symmetry.space_group_name_H-M   'P 1'
#
loop_
_entity.id
_entity.type
_entity.pdbx_description
1 polymer ?
#
loop_
_entity_poly.entity_id
_entity_poly.type
_entity_poly.pdbx_seq_one_letter_code
_entity_poly.pdbx_strand_id
1 'polypeptide(L)'
;MAALGFLVLSSCLAISAAMQVSSSRASSEEEGMLLKDFPRFSKMFKITEFNCSHHPWMCKEPFNCQILPDKAEFKRTQKTMATPDGHANVKTWCGVPQYQPNLARHCIQEKDLKLSAERVHTATIKKRFGPFTLEADASYCFLEGHCTNTAVTYNTTMDEAERMCDFRYGHEGWAVNFGYDDIVKVGMVLPVSMTPMNGFFTAKATAPFVKAACAMGNYHCDVIYCKDSYCKDPHYQKKYGHLSPKTPGHLIQQL
;
A
#
# COMPACT_ATOMS: atom_id res chain seq x y z
N MET A 1 14.89 -6.96 -23.63
CA MET A 1 14.88 -7.27 -22.19
C MET A 1 13.70 -6.54 -21.57
N ALA A 2 12.52 -7.16 -21.58
CA ALA A 2 11.26 -6.56 -21.12
C ALA A 2 10.53 -7.61 -20.30
N ALA A 3 10.40 -7.38 -18.99
CA ALA A 3 9.60 -8.20 -18.09
C ALA A 3 8.40 -7.36 -17.64
N LEU A 4 7.25 -7.67 -18.25
CA LEU A 4 5.93 -7.14 -17.98
C LEU A 4 5.34 -7.76 -16.70
N GLY A 5 4.78 -6.91 -15.83
CA GLY A 5 3.53 -7.21 -15.12
C GLY A 5 3.60 -7.95 -13.78
N PHE A 6 4.24 -7.38 -12.76
CA PHE A 6 3.95 -7.75 -11.36
C PHE A 6 2.95 -6.76 -10.75
N LEU A 7 1.68 -7.17 -10.70
CA LEU A 7 0.65 -6.57 -9.84
C LEU A 7 0.92 -7.02 -8.39
N VAL A 8 1.86 -6.36 -7.71
CA VAL A 8 1.94 -6.48 -6.24
C VAL A 8 1.76 -5.10 -5.64
N LEU A 9 0.61 -4.99 -5.00
CA LEU A 9 -0.02 -3.80 -4.46
C LEU A 9 0.63 -3.45 -3.13
N SER A 10 1.42 -2.39 -3.13
CA SER A 10 1.62 -1.55 -1.95
C SER A 10 0.75 -0.32 -2.12
N SER A 11 0.22 0.18 -1.02
CA SER A 11 -0.97 1.01 -0.88
C SER A 11 -1.02 2.34 -1.64
N CYS A 12 0.01 2.79 -2.35
CA CYS A 12 -0.14 3.94 -3.28
C CYS A 12 0.39 3.65 -4.69
N LEU A 13 0.72 2.38 -4.99
CA LEU A 13 1.81 2.08 -5.93
C LEU A 13 1.43 1.15 -7.08
N ALA A 14 0.17 0.70 -7.18
CA ALA A 14 -0.37 0.10 -8.41
C ALA A 14 -0.79 1.11 -9.48
N ILE A 15 -0.79 2.40 -9.16
CA ILE A 15 -1.15 3.46 -10.11
C ILE A 15 -0.24 3.42 -11.34
N SER A 16 1.06 3.12 -11.15
CA SER A 16 2.05 3.16 -12.22
C SER A 16 1.82 2.12 -13.33
N ALA A 17 1.23 0.95 -13.02
CA ALA A 17 1.00 -0.10 -14.02
C ALA A 17 -0.33 0.07 -14.78
N ALA A 18 -1.39 0.53 -14.10
CA ALA A 18 -2.70 0.73 -14.72
C ALA A 18 -2.70 1.86 -15.77
N MET A 19 -1.89 2.90 -15.57
CA MET A 19 -1.86 4.07 -16.46
C MET A 19 -0.98 3.91 -17.71
N GLN A 20 -0.07 2.92 -17.75
CA GLN A 20 0.71 2.62 -18.95
C GLN A 20 -0.13 1.88 -20.02
N VAL A 21 -1.21 1.21 -19.61
CA VAL A 21 -2.09 0.48 -20.54
C VAL A 21 -3.01 1.44 -21.31
N SER A 22 -3.37 2.60 -20.75
CA SER A 22 -4.29 3.55 -21.41
C SER A 22 -3.66 4.47 -22.46
N SER A 23 -2.33 4.51 -22.58
CA SER A 23 -1.65 5.42 -23.52
C SER A 23 -1.30 4.80 -24.88
N SER A 24 -1.64 3.52 -25.14
CA SER A 24 -1.19 2.83 -26.36
C SER A 24 -2.29 2.22 -27.24
N ARG A 25 -3.58 2.37 -26.93
CA ARG A 25 -4.66 1.84 -27.80
C ARG A 25 -5.88 2.74 -27.86
N ALA A 26 -5.89 3.61 -28.87
CA ALA A 26 -7.10 4.09 -29.49
C ALA A 26 -7.27 3.35 -30.82
N SER A 27 -7.84 2.14 -30.77
CA SER A 27 -8.54 1.52 -31.90
C SER A 27 -9.33 0.29 -31.41
N SER A 28 -10.65 0.44 -31.42
CA SER A 28 -11.70 -0.59 -31.64
C SER A 28 -11.44 -2.03 -31.18
N GLU A 29 -12.15 -2.44 -30.13
CA GLU A 29 -13.15 -3.53 -30.14
C GLU A 29 -13.56 -3.82 -28.68
N GLU A 30 -14.78 -3.41 -28.32
CA GLU A 30 -15.48 -3.83 -27.10
C GLU A 30 -16.06 -5.23 -27.31
N GLU A 31 -15.31 -6.26 -26.96
CA GLU A 31 -15.89 -7.56 -26.61
C GLU A 31 -15.59 -7.90 -25.15
N GLY A 32 -16.65 -8.23 -24.42
CA GLY A 32 -16.64 -8.48 -22.99
C GLY A 32 -15.65 -9.58 -22.61
N MET A 33 -14.62 -9.19 -21.88
CA MET A 33 -13.65 -10.09 -21.24
C MET A 33 -14.33 -10.85 -20.10
N LEU A 34 -14.89 -12.00 -20.47
CA LEU A 34 -15.52 -12.97 -19.57
C LEU A 34 -14.46 -13.69 -18.71
N LEU A 35 -14.75 -13.81 -17.42
CA LEU A 35 -13.98 -14.46 -16.33
C LEU A 35 -13.53 -15.92 -16.56
N LYS A 36 -13.70 -16.51 -17.75
CA LYS A 36 -13.40 -17.92 -18.03
C LYS A 36 -11.94 -18.20 -18.40
N ASP A 37 -11.12 -17.17 -18.65
CA ASP A 37 -9.71 -17.31 -19.02
C ASP A 37 -8.71 -17.21 -17.83
N PHE A 38 -9.20 -17.35 -16.59
CA PHE A 38 -8.37 -17.39 -15.39
C PHE A 38 -7.26 -18.48 -15.32
N PRO A 39 -7.27 -19.60 -16.09
CA PRO A 39 -6.15 -20.56 -16.08
C PRO A 39 -4.82 -19.95 -16.57
N ARG A 40 -4.83 -18.82 -17.28
CA ARG A 40 -3.61 -18.13 -17.75
C ARG A 40 -2.88 -17.35 -16.65
N PHE A 41 -3.56 -16.93 -15.59
CA PHE A 41 -2.93 -16.17 -14.49
C PHE A 41 -2.00 -17.06 -13.65
N SER A 42 -2.33 -18.35 -13.47
CA SER A 42 -1.50 -19.30 -12.70
C SER A 42 -0.11 -19.55 -13.31
N LYS A 43 0.06 -19.44 -14.64
CA LYS A 43 1.37 -19.58 -15.30
C LYS A 43 2.22 -18.31 -15.25
N MET A 44 1.61 -17.16 -14.94
CA MET A 44 2.27 -15.85 -14.98
C MET A 44 3.00 -15.51 -13.67
N PHE A 45 2.62 -16.16 -12.56
CA PHE A 45 3.29 -16.03 -11.28
C PHE A 45 4.00 -17.34 -10.95
N LYS A 46 5.14 -17.61 -11.62
CA LYS A 46 6.12 -18.51 -11.02
C LYS A 46 6.60 -17.82 -9.75
N ILE A 47 6.02 -18.20 -8.62
CA ILE A 47 6.54 -17.83 -7.30
C ILE A 47 7.92 -18.48 -7.23
N THR A 48 8.94 -17.72 -7.59
CA THR A 48 10.33 -18.14 -7.44
C THR A 48 10.65 -18.13 -5.96
N GLU A 49 11.45 -19.10 -5.50
CA GLU A 49 11.97 -19.10 -4.14
C GLU A 49 12.59 -17.73 -3.80
N PHE A 50 12.32 -17.25 -2.59
CA PHE A 50 12.83 -15.96 -2.14
C PHE A 50 14.35 -16.01 -1.98
N ASN A 51 15.07 -15.06 -2.57
CA ASN A 51 16.53 -15.06 -2.54
C ASN A 51 17.09 -14.49 -1.23
N CYS A 52 17.26 -15.37 -0.24
CA CYS A 52 17.84 -15.03 1.07
C CYS A 52 19.29 -14.53 1.00
N SER A 53 20.01 -14.76 -0.09
CA SER A 53 21.38 -14.24 -0.22
C SER A 53 21.40 -12.73 -0.44
N HIS A 54 20.38 -12.18 -1.12
CA HIS A 54 20.26 -10.72 -1.33
C HIS A 54 19.61 -10.00 -0.16
N HIS A 55 18.64 -10.64 0.50
CA HIS A 55 17.89 -10.07 1.62
C HIS A 55 17.80 -11.06 2.79
N PRO A 56 18.92 -11.42 3.44
CA PRO A 56 18.94 -12.45 4.48
C PRO A 56 18.05 -12.11 5.68
N TRP A 57 17.84 -10.82 5.92
CA TRP A 57 16.98 -10.30 6.99
C TRP A 57 15.48 -10.52 6.72
N MET A 58 15.05 -10.66 5.45
CA MET A 58 13.66 -11.03 5.09
C MET A 58 13.39 -12.53 5.28
N CYS A 59 14.43 -13.35 5.41
CA CYS A 59 14.29 -14.79 5.64
C CYS A 59 14.30 -15.19 7.13
N LYS A 60 14.24 -14.19 8.00
CA LYS A 60 14.12 -14.35 9.45
C LYS A 60 12.77 -13.80 9.90
N GLU A 61 12.43 -14.03 11.16
CA GLU A 61 11.29 -13.35 11.77
C GLU A 61 11.42 -11.82 11.67
N PRO A 62 10.29 -11.11 11.50
CA PRO A 62 8.92 -11.66 11.43
C PRO A 62 8.47 -12.09 10.02
N PHE A 63 9.29 -11.87 8.97
CA PHE A 63 8.88 -12.05 7.57
C PHE A 63 8.90 -13.50 7.08
N ASN A 64 9.96 -14.26 7.38
CA ASN A 64 10.12 -15.65 6.95
C ASN A 64 9.81 -15.89 5.46
N CYS A 65 10.31 -15.03 4.56
CA CYS A 65 9.94 -15.04 3.14
C CYS A 65 10.40 -16.28 2.35
N GLN A 66 11.33 -17.06 2.88
CA GLN A 66 11.72 -18.36 2.33
C GLN A 66 10.59 -19.41 2.42
N ILE A 67 9.65 -19.21 3.34
CA ILE A 67 8.50 -20.09 3.52
C ILE A 67 7.39 -19.57 2.61
N LEU A 68 7.22 -20.23 1.46
CA LEU A 68 6.16 -19.88 0.52
C LEU A 68 4.79 -20.21 1.13
N PRO A 69 3.77 -19.35 0.93
CA PRO A 69 2.43 -19.66 1.36
C PRO A 69 1.91 -20.88 0.58
N ASP A 70 1.20 -21.78 1.27
CA ASP A 70 0.52 -22.87 0.58
C ASP A 70 -0.69 -22.34 -0.22
N LYS A 71 -1.32 -23.22 -1.01
CA LYS A 71 -2.47 -22.83 -1.86
C LYS A 71 -3.65 -22.30 -1.03
N ALA A 72 -3.87 -22.82 0.17
CA ALA A 72 -4.96 -22.39 1.04
C ALA A 72 -4.67 -21.00 1.61
N GLU A 73 -3.44 -20.77 2.09
CA GLU A 73 -2.98 -19.47 2.55
C GLU A 73 -3.03 -18.43 1.43
N PHE A 74 -2.59 -18.77 0.22
CA PHE A 74 -2.69 -17.86 -0.93
C PHE A 74 -4.14 -17.50 -1.25
N LYS A 75 -5.06 -18.48 -1.27
CA LYS A 75 -6.49 -18.22 -1.52
C LYS A 75 -7.12 -17.39 -0.40
N ARG A 76 -6.67 -17.59 0.84
CA ARG A 76 -7.09 -16.79 2.00
C ARG A 76 -6.64 -15.35 1.86
N THR A 77 -5.37 -15.08 1.53
CA THR A 77 -4.85 -13.70 1.42
C THR A 77 -5.51 -12.90 0.31
N GLN A 78 -6.05 -13.54 -0.72
CA GLN A 78 -6.90 -12.87 -1.72
C GLN A 78 -8.14 -12.22 -1.09
N LYS A 79 -8.72 -12.84 -0.06
CA LYS A 79 -9.93 -12.36 0.64
C LYS A 79 -9.64 -11.61 1.95
N THR A 80 -8.56 -11.99 2.62
CA THR A 80 -8.21 -11.49 3.96
C THR A 80 -6.69 -11.37 4.06
N MET A 81 -6.15 -10.15 3.92
CA MET A 81 -4.70 -9.91 3.88
C MET A 81 -4.02 -10.15 5.23
N ALA A 82 -4.69 -9.81 6.33
CA ALA A 82 -4.23 -10.02 7.70
C ALA A 82 -3.99 -11.50 8.03
N THR A 83 -3.34 -11.79 9.16
CA THR A 83 -3.11 -13.16 9.63
C THR A 83 -4.41 -13.81 10.13
N PRO A 84 -4.50 -15.16 10.23
CA PRO A 84 -5.73 -15.83 10.62
C PRO A 84 -6.24 -15.46 12.03
N ASP A 85 -5.33 -15.02 12.89
CA ASP A 85 -5.57 -14.53 14.25
C ASP A 85 -5.93 -13.03 14.30
N GLY A 86 -6.10 -12.38 13.14
CA GLY A 86 -6.60 -11.00 13.05
C GLY A 86 -5.54 -9.91 13.16
N HIS A 87 -4.25 -10.27 13.12
CA HIS A 87 -3.15 -9.30 13.21
C HIS A 87 -2.58 -8.92 11.84
N ALA A 88 -1.75 -7.88 11.82
CA ALA A 88 -1.01 -7.48 10.63
C ALA A 88 -0.14 -8.63 10.10
N ASN A 89 -0.23 -8.86 8.79
CA ASN A 89 0.53 -9.87 8.09
C ASN A 89 1.75 -9.25 7.39
N VAL A 90 2.86 -9.19 8.10
CA VAL A 90 4.12 -8.65 7.54
C VAL A 90 4.71 -9.55 6.43
N LYS A 91 4.26 -10.80 6.27
CA LYS A 91 4.70 -11.64 5.13
C LYS A 91 4.22 -11.11 3.78
N THR A 92 3.24 -10.22 3.76
CA THR A 92 2.82 -9.52 2.53
C THR A 92 3.97 -8.75 1.88
N TRP A 93 4.97 -8.32 2.66
CA TRP A 93 6.19 -7.65 2.16
C TRP A 93 7.11 -8.56 1.34
N CYS A 94 6.98 -9.89 1.44
CA CYS A 94 7.77 -10.84 0.66
C CYS A 94 7.50 -10.72 -0.85
N GLY A 95 6.29 -10.30 -1.25
CA GLY A 95 5.90 -10.14 -2.64
C GLY A 95 6.27 -8.78 -3.28
N VAL A 96 6.80 -7.83 -2.50
CA VAL A 96 7.04 -6.44 -2.95
C VAL A 96 8.50 -5.99 -2.78
N PRO A 97 9.44 -6.56 -3.55
CA PRO A 97 10.88 -6.32 -3.39
C PRO A 97 11.30 -4.85 -3.43
N GLN A 98 10.57 -4.00 -4.16
CA GLN A 98 10.86 -2.58 -4.27
C GLN A 98 10.70 -1.79 -2.95
N TYR A 99 9.88 -2.27 -1.99
CA TYR A 99 9.71 -1.63 -0.67
C TYR A 99 10.57 -2.26 0.42
N GLN A 100 11.04 -3.48 0.20
CA GLN A 100 11.84 -4.21 1.18
C GLN A 100 12.99 -3.37 1.78
N PRO A 101 13.89 -2.76 0.99
CA PRO A 101 15.05 -2.08 1.56
C PRO A 101 14.71 -0.83 2.38
N ASN A 102 13.52 -0.24 2.22
CA ASN A 102 13.18 1.03 2.87
C ASN A 102 12.07 0.86 3.92
N LEU A 103 10.95 0.24 3.57
CA LEU A 103 9.78 0.16 4.43
C LEU A 103 9.85 -1.08 5.33
N ALA A 104 9.95 -2.28 4.74
CA ALA A 104 9.98 -3.51 5.52
C ALA A 104 11.23 -3.58 6.43
N ARG A 105 12.39 -3.17 5.91
CA ARG A 105 13.61 -3.13 6.70
C ARG A 105 13.56 -2.07 7.80
N HIS A 106 13.48 -0.80 7.43
CA HIS A 106 13.70 0.26 8.41
C HIS A 106 12.47 0.47 9.31
N CYS A 107 11.25 0.47 8.77
CA CYS A 107 10.07 0.68 9.60
C CYS A 107 9.67 -0.57 10.39
N ILE A 108 9.54 -1.72 9.73
CA ILE A 108 8.95 -2.91 10.38
C ILE A 108 9.99 -3.68 11.21
N GLN A 109 11.15 -3.99 10.62
CA GLN A 109 12.17 -4.78 11.32
C GLN A 109 13.00 -3.97 12.31
N GLU A 110 13.58 -2.85 11.85
CA GLU A 110 14.48 -2.02 12.67
C GLU A 110 13.71 -1.03 13.57
N LYS A 111 12.41 -0.84 13.34
CA LYS A 111 11.54 0.10 14.08
C LYS A 111 12.02 1.55 14.02
N ASP A 112 12.73 1.91 12.96
CA ASP A 112 13.17 3.27 12.66
C ASP A 112 12.24 3.91 11.62
N LEU A 113 11.12 4.43 12.12
CA LEU A 113 10.08 5.06 11.31
C LEU A 113 10.62 6.29 10.57
N LYS A 114 11.56 7.03 11.19
CA LYS A 114 12.14 8.25 10.61
C LYS A 114 13.04 7.93 9.42
N LEU A 115 14.00 7.01 9.60
CA LEU A 115 14.88 6.59 8.51
C LEU A 115 14.06 5.98 7.37
N SER A 116 13.03 5.20 7.69
CA SER A 116 12.12 4.65 6.68
C SER A 116 11.43 5.76 5.89
N ALA A 117 10.83 6.74 6.56
CA ALA A 117 10.18 7.89 5.94
C ALA A 117 11.12 8.64 4.97
N GLU A 118 12.32 8.97 5.42
CA GLU A 118 13.33 9.66 4.60
C GLU A 118 13.72 8.86 3.35
N ARG A 119 13.92 7.54 3.50
CA ARG A 119 14.34 6.64 2.42
C ARG A 119 13.23 6.39 1.40
N VAL A 120 12.01 6.18 1.86
CA VAL A 120 10.82 6.04 1.00
C VAL A 120 10.61 7.34 0.22
N HIS A 121 10.62 8.49 0.89
CA HIS A 121 10.44 9.78 0.21
C HIS A 121 11.50 10.06 -0.85
N THR A 122 12.77 9.80 -0.51
CA THR A 122 13.88 9.93 -1.46
C THR A 122 13.68 9.02 -2.68
N ALA A 123 13.20 7.79 -2.48
CA ALA A 123 12.90 6.88 -3.58
C ALA A 123 11.71 7.36 -4.44
N THR A 124 10.69 7.94 -3.82
CA THR A 124 9.51 8.54 -4.49
C THR A 124 9.92 9.73 -5.36
N ILE A 125 10.70 10.68 -4.84
CA ILE A 125 11.22 11.83 -5.62
C ILE A 125 12.05 11.34 -6.81
N LYS A 126 12.85 10.28 -6.62
CA LYS A 126 13.64 9.64 -7.69
C LYS A 126 12.81 8.79 -8.65
N LYS A 127 11.47 8.82 -8.55
CA LYS A 127 10.52 8.09 -9.40
C LYS A 127 10.75 6.58 -9.43
N ARG A 128 11.37 6.00 -8.38
CA ARG A 128 11.59 4.54 -8.30
C ARG A 128 10.30 3.74 -8.27
N PHE A 129 9.23 4.40 -7.85
CA PHE A 129 7.89 3.84 -7.75
C PHE A 129 6.96 4.24 -8.91
N GLY A 130 7.52 4.98 -9.87
CA GLY A 130 6.83 5.51 -11.04
C GLY A 130 6.62 7.02 -10.97
N PRO A 131 6.14 7.61 -12.09
CA PRO A 131 6.12 9.05 -12.27
C PRO A 131 4.99 9.77 -11.52
N PHE A 132 3.95 9.05 -11.12
CA PHE A 132 2.73 9.63 -10.50
C PHE A 132 2.66 9.43 -8.99
N THR A 133 3.55 8.63 -8.42
CA THR A 133 3.56 8.28 -7.00
C THR A 133 3.64 9.51 -6.11
N LEU A 134 4.40 10.52 -6.52
CA LEU A 134 4.62 11.72 -5.71
C LEU A 134 3.32 12.52 -5.49
N GLU A 135 2.45 12.64 -6.50
CA GLU A 135 1.14 13.29 -6.36
C GLU A 135 0.12 12.39 -5.66
N ALA A 136 0.17 11.08 -5.90
CA ALA A 136 -0.67 10.10 -5.23
C ALA A 136 -0.40 10.03 -3.72
N ASP A 137 0.87 9.91 -3.32
CA ASP A 137 1.27 9.88 -1.91
C ASP A 137 0.90 11.19 -1.21
N ALA A 138 1.17 12.34 -1.84
CA ALA A 138 0.84 13.64 -1.26
C ALA A 138 -0.67 13.75 -0.99
N SER A 139 -1.51 13.58 -2.00
CA SER A 139 -2.97 13.64 -1.83
C SER A 139 -3.49 12.61 -0.82
N TYR A 140 -2.97 11.38 -0.81
CA TYR A 140 -3.26 10.34 0.19
C TYR A 140 -2.96 10.82 1.61
N CYS A 141 -1.78 11.41 1.85
CA CYS A 141 -1.38 11.92 3.16
C CYS A 141 -2.35 12.97 3.73
N PHE A 142 -2.86 13.86 2.88
CA PHE A 142 -3.82 14.87 3.30
C PHE A 142 -5.24 14.29 3.46
N LEU A 143 -5.73 13.51 2.49
CA LEU A 143 -7.07 12.92 2.50
C LEU A 143 -7.31 11.99 3.70
N GLU A 144 -6.32 11.17 4.05
CA GLU A 144 -6.45 10.16 5.08
C GLU A 144 -6.16 10.68 6.49
N GLY A 145 -5.91 11.99 6.63
CA GLY A 145 -5.68 12.65 7.90
C GLY A 145 -4.31 12.36 8.51
N HIS A 146 -3.35 11.81 7.75
CA HIS A 146 -2.01 11.50 8.26
C HIS A 146 -1.27 12.76 8.74
N CYS A 147 -1.48 13.90 8.06
CA CYS A 147 -0.92 15.18 8.48
C CYS A 147 -1.47 15.73 9.80
N THR A 148 -2.68 15.34 10.18
CA THR A 148 -3.34 15.77 11.42
C THR A 148 -3.32 14.67 12.49
N ASN A 149 -2.61 13.56 12.25
CA ASN A 149 -2.47 12.47 13.20
C ASN A 149 -1.42 12.81 14.27
N THR A 150 -1.89 13.06 15.49
CA THR A 150 -1.05 13.34 16.66
C THR A 150 -0.82 12.11 17.56
N ALA A 151 -1.51 11.00 17.33
CA ALA A 151 -1.35 9.77 18.11
C ALA A 151 -0.11 8.96 17.70
N VAL A 152 0.23 8.96 16.41
CA VAL A 152 1.45 8.29 15.93
C VAL A 152 2.68 9.15 16.22
N THR A 153 3.63 8.55 16.91
CA THR A 153 4.97 9.08 17.24
C THR A 153 6.05 8.22 16.58
N TYR A 154 7.32 8.64 16.68
CA TYR A 154 8.44 7.85 16.16
C TYR A 154 8.65 6.50 16.86
N ASN A 155 8.08 6.32 18.04
CA ASN A 155 8.19 5.08 18.82
C ASN A 155 6.93 4.21 18.74
N THR A 156 5.94 4.61 17.93
CA THR A 156 4.69 3.86 17.79
C THR A 156 4.96 2.46 17.24
N THR A 157 4.49 1.47 17.99
CA THR A 157 4.59 0.05 17.66
C THR A 157 3.51 -0.38 16.67
N MET A 158 3.68 -1.56 16.07
CA MET A 158 2.67 -2.16 15.21
C MET A 158 1.36 -2.42 15.97
N ASP A 159 1.42 -2.97 17.18
CA ASP A 159 0.23 -3.23 18.01
C ASP A 159 -0.53 -1.95 18.37
N GLU A 160 0.17 -0.84 18.63
CA GLU A 160 -0.46 0.47 18.81
C GLU A 160 -1.14 0.96 17.53
N ALA A 161 -0.51 0.74 16.38
CA ALA A 161 -1.08 1.08 15.09
C ALA A 161 -2.32 0.24 14.76
N GLU A 162 -2.33 -1.06 15.09
CA GLU A 162 -3.49 -1.95 14.94
C GLU A 162 -4.69 -1.43 15.76
N ARG A 163 -4.48 -0.94 16.99
CA ARG A 163 -5.56 -0.31 17.77
C ARG A 163 -6.12 0.93 17.11
N MET A 164 -5.29 1.71 16.41
CA MET A 164 -5.76 2.86 15.62
C MET A 164 -6.56 2.40 14.39
N CYS A 165 -6.14 1.29 13.77
CA CYS A 165 -6.88 0.65 12.68
C CYS A 165 -8.24 0.10 13.14
N ASP A 166 -8.30 -0.54 14.31
CA ASP A 166 -9.53 -1.02 14.94
C ASP A 166 -10.49 0.14 15.23
N PHE A 167 -9.97 1.24 15.80
CA PHE A 167 -10.78 2.43 16.04
C PHE A 167 -11.35 3.00 14.74
N ARG A 168 -10.54 3.04 13.68
CA ARG A 168 -10.89 3.68 12.42
C ARG A 168 -11.87 2.85 11.59
N TYR A 169 -11.65 1.54 11.46
CA TYR A 169 -12.38 0.69 10.52
C TYR A 169 -13.21 -0.41 11.19
N GLY A 170 -13.10 -0.57 12.51
CA GLY A 170 -13.47 -1.80 13.20
C GLY A 170 -12.48 -2.92 12.87
N HIS A 171 -12.30 -3.84 13.82
CA HIS A 171 -11.35 -4.95 13.66
C HIS A 171 -11.65 -5.79 12.40
N GLU A 172 -12.92 -6.16 12.21
CA GLU A 172 -13.32 -6.90 11.02
C GLU A 172 -13.09 -6.14 9.71
N GLY A 173 -13.19 -4.80 9.74
CA GLY A 173 -13.15 -3.97 8.55
C GLY A 173 -11.78 -3.93 7.85
N TRP A 174 -10.68 -4.23 8.55
CA TRP A 174 -9.34 -4.33 7.99
C TRP A 174 -8.71 -5.71 8.15
N ALA A 175 -9.04 -6.46 9.22
CA ALA A 175 -8.42 -7.74 9.53
C ALA A 175 -9.19 -8.97 9.00
N VAL A 176 -10.48 -8.85 8.70
CA VAL A 176 -11.32 -10.00 8.29
C VAL A 176 -11.90 -9.82 6.89
N ASN A 177 -12.56 -8.69 6.66
CA ASN A 177 -13.37 -8.40 5.48
C ASN A 177 -12.60 -7.61 4.41
N PHE A 178 -11.28 -7.77 4.36
CA PHE A 178 -10.42 -7.00 3.46
C PHE A 178 -9.25 -7.80 2.90
N GLY A 179 -9.19 -7.92 1.56
CA GLY A 179 -8.21 -8.73 0.85
C GLY A 179 -7.60 -8.06 -0.39
N TYR A 180 -6.73 -8.80 -1.09
CA TYR A 180 -6.21 -8.34 -2.40
C TYR A 180 -7.31 -8.13 -3.43
N ASP A 181 -8.40 -8.90 -3.38
CA ASP A 181 -9.55 -8.72 -4.27
C ASP A 181 -10.14 -7.30 -4.15
N ASP A 182 -10.17 -6.73 -2.95
CA ASP A 182 -10.69 -5.38 -2.72
C ASP A 182 -9.77 -4.30 -3.27
N ILE A 183 -8.46 -4.50 -3.14
CA ILE A 183 -7.49 -3.62 -3.76
C ILE A 183 -7.55 -3.68 -5.29
N VAL A 184 -7.76 -4.87 -5.87
CA VAL A 184 -7.92 -5.02 -7.33
C VAL A 184 -9.15 -4.24 -7.81
N LYS A 185 -10.27 -4.29 -7.08
CA LYS A 185 -11.47 -3.48 -7.40
C LYS A 185 -11.18 -1.98 -7.37
N VAL A 186 -10.35 -1.52 -6.43
CA VAL A 186 -9.91 -0.11 -6.37
C VAL A 186 -9.09 0.24 -7.60
N GLY A 187 -8.19 -0.65 -8.01
CA GLY A 187 -7.40 -0.51 -9.24
C GLY A 187 -8.24 -0.20 -10.47
N MET A 188 -9.44 -0.78 -10.58
CA MET A 188 -10.37 -0.54 -11.69
C MET A 188 -10.97 0.87 -11.70
N VAL A 189 -11.07 1.53 -10.54
CA VAL A 189 -11.64 2.90 -10.42
C VAL A 189 -10.58 3.99 -10.25
N LEU A 190 -9.29 3.63 -10.21
CA LEU A 190 -8.20 4.60 -10.15
C LEU A 190 -8.24 5.66 -11.27
N PRO A 191 -8.50 5.32 -12.55
CA PRO A 191 -8.50 6.33 -13.63
C PRO A 191 -9.51 7.45 -13.45
N VAL A 192 -10.59 7.22 -12.69
CA VAL A 192 -11.62 8.24 -12.38
C VAL A 192 -11.44 8.86 -10.99
N SER A 193 -10.64 8.23 -10.14
CA SER A 193 -10.47 8.63 -8.73
C SER A 193 -9.20 9.45 -8.49
N MET A 194 -8.33 9.55 -9.51
CA MET A 194 -7.11 10.35 -9.45
C MET A 194 -6.66 10.82 -10.84
N THR A 195 -5.76 11.79 -10.88
CA THR A 195 -5.00 12.12 -12.11
C THR A 195 -3.50 12.18 -11.83
N PRO A 196 -2.65 12.05 -12.86
CA PRO A 196 -1.20 12.20 -12.74
C PRO A 196 -0.75 13.48 -12.05
N MET A 197 -1.50 14.56 -12.25
CA MET A 197 -1.13 15.90 -11.79
C MET A 197 -1.74 16.27 -10.45
N ASN A 198 -2.82 15.62 -10.02
CA ASN A 198 -3.58 16.04 -8.83
C ASN A 198 -3.74 14.90 -7.81
N GLY A 199 -3.13 13.74 -8.03
CA GLY A 199 -3.30 12.61 -7.13
C GLY A 199 -4.77 12.22 -6.96
N PHE A 200 -5.12 11.65 -5.82
CA PHE A 200 -6.47 11.25 -5.46
C PHE A 200 -7.38 12.42 -5.13
N PHE A 201 -8.67 12.26 -5.42
CA PHE A 201 -9.68 13.29 -5.19
C PHE A 201 -10.53 13.08 -3.93
N THR A 202 -10.62 11.85 -3.41
CA THR A 202 -11.54 11.51 -2.33
C THR A 202 -10.98 10.48 -1.39
N ALA A 203 -11.35 10.57 -0.11
CA ALA A 203 -11.01 9.59 0.92
C ALA A 203 -11.58 8.18 0.60
N LYS A 204 -12.69 8.11 -0.14
CA LYS A 204 -13.26 6.82 -0.58
C LYS A 204 -12.31 6.05 -1.48
N ALA A 205 -11.56 6.75 -2.32
CA ALA A 205 -10.57 6.12 -3.20
C ALA A 205 -9.33 5.65 -2.45
N THR A 206 -9.00 6.31 -1.34
CA THR A 206 -7.78 6.08 -0.57
C THR A 206 -7.96 5.21 0.67
N ALA A 207 -9.17 5.06 1.20
CA ALA A 207 -9.44 4.23 2.38
C ALA A 207 -8.99 2.77 2.26
N PRO A 208 -9.17 2.07 1.10
CA PRO A 208 -8.67 0.70 0.93
C PRO A 208 -7.15 0.59 1.08
N PHE A 209 -6.42 1.65 0.75
CA PHE A 209 -4.98 1.69 0.91
C PHE A 209 -4.54 1.82 2.37
N VAL A 210 -5.30 2.55 3.18
CA VAL A 210 -5.09 2.56 4.64
C VAL A 210 -5.45 1.21 5.25
N LYS A 211 -6.54 0.56 4.80
CA LYS A 211 -6.89 -0.80 5.24
C LYS A 211 -5.80 -1.81 4.89
N ALA A 212 -5.21 -1.72 3.70
CA ALA A 212 -4.02 -2.50 3.36
C ALA A 212 -2.85 -2.15 4.28
N ALA A 213 -2.59 -0.87 4.56
CA ALA A 213 -1.52 -0.49 5.48
C ALA A 213 -1.70 -1.06 6.89
N CYS A 214 -2.94 -1.18 7.37
CA CYS A 214 -3.29 -1.89 8.60
C CYS A 214 -2.98 -3.40 8.47
N ALA A 215 -3.54 -4.06 7.46
CA ALA A 215 -3.37 -5.49 7.23
C ALA A 215 -1.92 -5.91 6.95
N MET A 216 -1.08 -5.01 6.44
CA MET A 216 0.34 -5.24 6.17
C MET A 216 1.27 -4.78 7.31
N GLY A 217 0.73 -4.11 8.34
CA GLY A 217 1.45 -3.70 9.54
C GLY A 217 2.22 -2.39 9.43
N ASN A 218 1.97 -1.55 8.42
CA ASN A 218 2.73 -0.32 8.15
C ASN A 218 1.95 0.98 8.32
N TYR A 219 0.75 0.98 8.92
CA TYR A 219 -0.03 2.20 9.12
C TYR A 219 0.77 3.33 9.80
N HIS A 220 1.51 3.01 10.87
CA HIS A 220 2.37 3.98 11.57
C HIS A 220 3.54 4.48 10.70
N CYS A 221 4.08 3.62 9.82
CA CYS A 221 5.09 4.01 8.83
C CYS A 221 4.56 5.08 7.89
N ASP A 222 3.36 4.87 7.35
CA ASP A 222 2.71 5.81 6.42
C ASP A 222 2.47 7.17 7.08
N VAL A 223 2.01 7.17 8.34
CA VAL A 223 1.76 8.41 9.07
C VAL A 223 3.05 9.21 9.28
N ILE A 224 4.15 8.58 9.72
CA ILE A 224 5.43 9.27 9.88
C ILE A 224 6.02 9.68 8.54
N TYR A 225 5.92 8.83 7.52
CA TYR A 225 6.30 9.15 6.14
C TYR A 225 5.63 10.44 5.67
N CYS A 226 4.31 10.55 5.81
CA CYS A 226 3.56 11.74 5.48
C CYS A 226 4.00 12.96 6.30
N LYS A 227 4.07 12.82 7.63
CA LYS A 227 4.43 13.91 8.56
C LYS A 227 5.81 14.49 8.28
N ASP A 228 6.78 13.65 7.89
CA ASP A 228 8.16 14.07 7.65
C ASP A 228 8.45 14.50 6.22
N SER A 229 7.51 14.29 5.30
CA SER A 229 7.63 14.73 3.91
C SER A 229 6.56 15.75 3.55
N TYR A 230 5.44 15.28 2.98
CA TYR A 230 4.42 16.11 2.35
C TYR A 230 3.74 17.09 3.30
N CYS A 231 3.55 16.72 4.57
CA CYS A 231 2.85 17.57 5.52
C CYS A 231 3.66 18.81 5.94
N LYS A 232 4.98 18.85 5.68
CA LYS A 232 5.86 19.97 5.99
C LYS A 232 6.25 20.78 4.74
N ASP A 233 5.98 20.25 3.55
CA ASP A 233 6.32 20.89 2.29
C ASP A 233 5.25 21.93 1.91
N PRO A 234 5.62 23.24 1.82
CA PRO A 234 4.67 24.30 1.48
C PRO A 234 3.97 24.10 0.13
N HIS A 235 4.61 23.44 -0.83
CA HIS A 235 4.00 23.13 -2.13
C HIS A 235 2.77 22.24 -1.95
N TYR A 236 2.91 21.12 -1.25
CA TYR A 236 1.80 20.17 -1.04
C TYR A 236 0.80 20.66 -0.01
N GLN A 237 1.22 21.42 1.01
CA GLN A 237 0.25 22.08 1.89
C GLN A 237 -0.66 23.03 1.11
N LYS A 238 -0.11 23.86 0.23
CA LYS A 238 -0.91 24.76 -0.62
C LYS A 238 -1.82 23.97 -1.56
N LYS A 239 -1.30 22.88 -2.14
CA LYS A 239 -2.01 22.09 -3.15
C LYS A 239 -3.10 21.19 -2.55
N TYR A 240 -2.83 20.49 -1.47
CA TYR A 240 -3.67 19.44 -0.89
C TYR A 240 -4.15 19.70 0.53
N GLY A 241 -3.69 20.77 1.19
CA GLY A 241 -4.13 21.12 2.55
C GLY A 241 -5.64 21.25 2.72
N HIS A 242 -6.33 21.67 1.66
CA HIS A 242 -7.80 21.76 1.63
C HIS A 242 -8.51 20.39 1.65
N LEU A 243 -7.80 19.30 1.35
CA LEU A 243 -8.30 17.92 1.43
C LEU A 243 -8.20 17.35 2.85
N SER A 244 -7.48 18.01 3.77
CA SER A 244 -7.35 17.52 5.13
C SER A 244 -8.69 17.46 5.86
N PRO A 245 -9.01 16.34 6.51
CA PRO A 245 -10.20 16.23 7.32
C PRO A 245 -10.11 17.21 8.51
N LYS A 246 -11.26 17.78 8.88
CA LYS A 246 -11.36 18.62 10.09
C LYS A 246 -11.12 17.82 11.38
N THR A 247 -11.46 16.54 11.35
CA THR A 247 -11.20 15.59 12.43
C THR A 247 -9.74 15.13 12.36
N PRO A 248 -8.98 15.15 13.47
CA PRO A 248 -7.62 14.59 13.51
C PRO A 248 -7.58 13.15 12.98
N GLY A 249 -6.54 12.79 12.22
CA GLY A 249 -6.48 11.50 11.52
C GLY A 249 -6.70 10.25 12.37
N HIS A 250 -6.23 10.27 13.62
CA HIS A 250 -6.39 9.18 14.59
C HIS A 250 -7.79 9.10 15.22
N LEU A 251 -8.66 10.09 14.94
CA LEU A 251 -10.05 10.16 15.41
C LEU A 251 -11.06 9.99 14.27
N ILE A 252 -10.60 9.72 13.05
CA ILE A 252 -11.47 9.41 11.92
C ILE A 252 -12.05 8.02 12.11
N GLN A 253 -13.36 7.89 11.91
CA GLN A 253 -14.06 6.61 11.83
C GLN A 253 -14.68 6.44 10.45
N GLN A 254 -14.49 5.26 9.87
CA GLN A 254 -14.92 4.83 8.54
C GLN A 254 -15.38 3.37 8.62
N LEU A 255 -16.35 3.13 9.50
CA LEU A 255 -16.97 1.83 9.73
C LEU A 255 -17.68 1.31 8.47
#